data_AF-A0A6A5AAV9-F1
#
_entry.id   AF-A0A6A5AAV9-F1
#
_cell.length_a   1.000
_cell.length_b   1.000
_cell.length_c   1.000
_cell.angle_alpha   90.00
_cell.angle_beta   90.00
_cell.angle_gamma   90.00
#
_symmetry.space_group_name_H-M   'P 1'
#
loop_
_entity.id
_entity.type
_entity.pdbx_description
1 polymer ?
#
loop_
_entity_poly.entity_id
_entity_poly.type
_entity_poly.pdbx_seq_one_letter_code
_entity_poly.pdbx_strand_id
1 'polypeptide(L)'
;MVLQVIMFVSALMLEPKCAPLITSSRVVRSFHTIFQDKQSDHEITLQLLFCFYRMLRHPETLDEVLYGTNMLPDLLLAADSTNVEPRYDNHYTGQVRRMCDSVLDVILDHDIHEGEVGEFGRQIRRRRFEIHNAEYWNLMRHRDANPTAFHDDDPDDRDHEYSHSRK
;
A
#
# COMPACT_ATOMS: atom_id res chain seq x y z
N MET A 1 10.75 -5.35 21.96
CA MET A 1 12.17 -5.02 21.67
C MET A 1 12.41 -4.89 20.18
N VAL A 2 11.98 -5.85 19.35
CA VAL A 2 12.16 -5.77 17.88
C VAL A 2 11.54 -4.49 17.27
N LEU A 3 10.31 -4.15 17.64
CA LEU A 3 9.64 -2.93 17.17
C LEU A 3 10.45 -1.66 17.46
N GLN A 4 10.96 -1.52 18.69
CA GLN A 4 11.79 -0.37 19.09
C GLN A 4 13.08 -0.27 18.26
N VAL A 5 13.69 -1.42 17.92
CA VAL A 5 14.87 -1.46 17.04
C VAL A 5 14.53 -1.02 15.62
N ILE A 6 13.39 -1.47 15.07
CA ILE A 6 12.91 -1.04 13.75
C ILE A 6 12.68 0.47 13.74
N MET A 7 12.00 1.02 14.75
CA MET A 7 11.77 2.46 14.88
C MET A 7 13.07 3.26 15.02
N PHE A 8 14.02 2.75 15.81
CA PHE A 8 15.33 3.38 15.99
C PHE A 8 16.13 3.42 14.68
N VAL A 9 16.24 2.30 13.96
CA VAL A 9 16.91 2.24 12.66
C VAL A 9 16.20 3.14 11.65
N SER A 10 14.87 3.14 11.63
CA SER A 10 14.09 4.06 10.80
C SER A 10 14.44 5.52 11.10
N ALA A 11 14.66 5.90 12.36
CA ALA A 11 15.11 7.25 12.72
C ALA A 11 16.55 7.54 12.25
N LEU A 12 17.45 6.56 12.30
CA LEU A 12 18.81 6.72 11.76
C LEU A 12 18.81 7.01 10.26
N MET A 13 17.86 6.44 9.49
CA MET A 13 17.73 6.72 8.06
C MET A 13 17.28 8.15 7.73
N LEU A 14 17.06 9.02 8.72
CA LEU A 14 16.93 10.46 8.49
C LEU A 14 18.29 11.15 8.30
N GLU A 15 19.38 10.55 8.77
CA GLU A 15 20.75 11.05 8.61
C GLU A 15 21.44 10.28 7.46
N PRO A 16 21.76 10.92 6.33
CA PRO A 16 22.35 10.24 5.17
C PRO A 16 23.66 9.50 5.48
N LYS A 17 24.45 10.00 6.44
CA LYS A 17 25.71 9.36 6.86
C LYS A 17 25.51 7.98 7.50
N CYS A 18 24.29 7.65 7.92
CA CYS A 18 23.98 6.33 8.44
C CYS A 18 23.74 5.29 7.33
N ALA A 19 23.38 5.69 6.10
CA ALA A 19 23.05 4.75 5.03
C ALA A 19 24.18 3.75 4.71
N PRO A 20 25.47 4.16 4.59
CA PRO A 20 26.56 3.21 4.38
C PRO A 20 26.78 2.26 5.57
N LEU A 21 26.54 2.73 6.80
CA LEU A 21 26.66 1.90 8.02
C LEU A 21 25.56 0.83 8.07
N ILE A 22 24.33 1.21 7.69
CA ILE A 22 23.21 0.27 7.62
C ILE A 22 23.41 -0.74 6.49
N THR A 23 23.84 -0.28 5.30
CA THR A 23 24.09 -1.14 4.12
C THR A 23 25.23 -2.14 4.35
N SER A 24 26.32 -1.72 5.01
CA SER A 24 27.46 -2.59 5.33
C SER A 24 27.16 -3.59 6.46
N SER A 25 26.05 -3.41 7.17
CA SER A 25 25.59 -4.33 8.21
C SER A 25 24.64 -5.40 7.63
N ARG A 26 24.12 -6.28 8.49
CA ARG A 26 23.06 -7.24 8.11
C ARG A 26 21.64 -6.70 8.34
N VAL A 27 21.48 -5.42 8.69
CA VAL A 27 20.19 -4.86 9.13
C VAL A 27 19.13 -4.92 8.04
N VAL A 28 19.46 -4.52 6.80
CA VAL A 28 18.49 -4.54 5.68
C VAL A 28 17.95 -5.95 5.45
N ARG A 29 18.85 -6.94 5.34
CA ARG A 29 18.47 -8.35 5.16
C ARG A 29 17.68 -8.90 6.35
N SER A 30 18.10 -8.60 7.58
CA SER A 30 17.36 -9.01 8.78
C SER A 30 15.95 -8.41 8.82
N PHE A 31 15.79 -7.15 8.44
CA PHE A 31 14.49 -6.48 8.41
C PHE A 31 13.59 -7.06 7.32
N HIS A 32 14.16 -7.45 6.18
CA HIS A 32 13.41 -8.15 5.14
C HIS A 32 12.95 -9.54 5.60
N THR A 33 13.80 -10.31 6.26
CA THR A 33 13.40 -11.59 6.86
C THR A 33 12.28 -11.41 7.89
N ILE A 34 12.37 -10.40 8.76
CA ILE A 34 11.30 -10.11 9.73
C ILE A 34 10.02 -9.69 8.99
N PHE A 35 10.12 -8.93 7.90
CA PHE A 35 8.97 -8.55 7.09
C PHE A 35 8.24 -9.78 6.55
N GLN A 36 8.97 -10.77 6.02
CA GLN A 36 8.41 -12.03 5.55
C GLN A 36 7.78 -12.85 6.69
N ASP A 37 8.47 -12.96 7.83
CA ASP A 37 8.02 -13.78 8.97
C ASP A 37 6.84 -13.17 9.74
N LYS A 38 6.66 -11.85 9.70
CA LYS A 38 5.74 -11.10 10.56
C LYS A 38 4.64 -10.35 9.79
N GLN A 39 4.33 -10.73 8.55
CA GLN A 39 3.27 -10.07 7.75
C GLN A 39 1.88 -10.04 8.42
N SER A 40 1.58 -10.98 9.33
CA SER A 40 0.33 -10.98 10.11
C SER A 40 0.30 -9.99 11.26
N ASP A 41 1.46 -9.46 11.67
CA ASP A 41 1.58 -8.42 12.69
C ASP A 41 1.58 -7.06 12.00
N HIS A 42 0.41 -6.42 11.95
CA HIS A 42 0.23 -5.17 11.22
C HIS A 42 1.06 -4.00 11.80
N GLU A 43 1.35 -3.99 13.09
CA GLU A 43 2.16 -2.93 13.71
C GLU A 43 3.63 -3.06 13.31
N ILE A 44 4.19 -4.27 13.42
CA ILE A 44 5.56 -4.55 12.96
C ILE A 44 5.68 -4.31 11.45
N THR A 45 4.72 -4.81 10.67
CA THR A 45 4.69 -4.65 9.21
C THR A 45 4.66 -3.17 8.83
N LEU A 46 3.81 -2.36 9.47
CA LEU A 46 3.73 -0.93 9.21
C LEU A 46 5.05 -0.21 9.53
N GLN A 47 5.69 -0.52 10.66
CA GLN A 47 6.98 0.10 11.01
C GLN A 47 8.11 -0.34 10.08
N LEU A 48 8.10 -1.59 9.62
CA LEU A 48 9.06 -2.06 8.61
C LEU A 48 8.87 -1.34 7.28
N LEU A 49 7.64 -1.25 6.78
CA LEU A 49 7.34 -0.50 5.55
C LEU A 49 7.78 0.96 5.66
N PHE A 50 7.53 1.60 6.80
CA PHE A 50 7.99 2.97 7.04
C PHE A 50 9.53 3.08 7.10
N CYS A 51 10.20 2.07 7.65
CA CYS A 51 11.65 1.99 7.66
C CYS A 51 12.21 1.83 6.23
N PHE A 52 11.67 0.89 5.45
CA PHE A 52 12.05 0.70 4.05
C PHE A 52 11.78 1.93 3.19
N TYR A 53 10.66 2.61 3.40
CA TYR A 53 10.35 3.89 2.77
C TYR A 53 11.48 4.91 2.98
N ARG A 54 12.04 5.00 4.19
CA ARG A 54 13.19 5.87 4.46
C ARG A 54 14.49 5.35 3.85
N MET A 55 14.71 4.04 3.90
CA MET A 55 15.89 3.40 3.30
C MET A 55 15.96 3.63 1.78
N LEU A 56 14.85 3.51 1.07
CA LEU A 56 14.81 3.67 -0.38
C LEU A 56 15.20 5.08 -0.85
N ARG A 57 15.27 6.08 0.04
CA ARG A 57 15.70 7.44 -0.32
C ARG A 57 17.20 7.63 -0.40
N HIS A 58 17.97 6.63 0.03
CA HIS A 58 19.43 6.67 -0.02
C HIS A 58 19.91 5.62 -1.03
N PRO A 59 20.75 5.99 -2.02
CA PRO A 59 21.17 5.06 -3.07
C PRO A 59 21.77 3.76 -2.54
N GLU A 60 22.57 3.83 -1.48
CA GLU A 60 23.26 2.67 -0.90
C GLU A 60 22.27 1.64 -0.35
N THR A 61 21.27 2.10 0.39
CA THR A 61 20.24 1.20 0.94
C THR A 61 19.17 0.85 -0.08
N LEU A 62 18.94 1.68 -1.11
CA LEU A 62 18.04 1.35 -2.21
C LEU A 62 18.53 0.08 -2.94
N ASP A 63 19.81 0.05 -3.32
CA ASP A 63 20.36 -1.08 -4.05
C ASP A 63 20.31 -2.37 -3.22
N GLU A 64 20.65 -2.30 -1.93
CA GLU A 64 20.57 -3.45 -1.04
C GLU A 64 19.11 -3.92 -0.83
N VAL A 65 18.14 -3.01 -0.72
CA VAL A 65 16.72 -3.38 -0.58
C VAL A 65 16.17 -4.01 -1.87
N LEU A 66 16.43 -3.42 -3.04
CA LEU A 66 15.84 -3.90 -4.29
C LEU A 66 16.55 -5.15 -4.81
N TYR A 67 17.88 -5.13 -4.84
CA TYR A 67 18.67 -6.21 -5.45
C TYR A 67 19.24 -7.15 -4.40
N GLY A 68 19.70 -6.63 -3.26
CA GLY A 68 20.33 -7.44 -2.21
C GLY A 68 19.37 -8.33 -1.42
N THR A 69 18.08 -7.95 -1.36
CA THR A 69 17.04 -8.76 -0.69
C THR A 69 15.92 -9.23 -1.62
N ASN A 70 15.83 -8.73 -2.86
CA ASN A 70 14.72 -9.01 -3.77
C ASN A 70 13.35 -8.69 -3.13
N MET A 71 13.22 -7.48 -2.56
CA MET A 71 12.05 -7.05 -1.77
C MET A 71 10.75 -6.90 -2.57
N LEU A 72 10.83 -6.60 -3.88
CA LEU A 72 9.66 -6.20 -4.66
C LEU A 72 8.52 -7.24 -4.66
N PRO A 73 8.75 -8.55 -4.89
CA PRO A 73 7.68 -9.55 -4.85
C PRO A 73 6.92 -9.57 -3.52
N ASP A 74 7.63 -9.39 -2.39
CA ASP A 74 7.01 -9.38 -1.06
C ASP A 74 6.18 -8.11 -0.82
N LEU A 75 6.60 -6.97 -1.36
CA LEU A 75 5.79 -5.74 -1.34
C LEU A 75 4.52 -5.88 -2.19
N LEU A 76 4.62 -6.49 -3.37
CA LEU A 76 3.46 -6.74 -4.23
C LEU A 76 2.46 -7.71 -3.58
N LEU A 77 2.96 -8.71 -2.83
CA LEU A 77 2.12 -9.60 -2.03
C LEU A 77 1.45 -8.88 -0.84
N ALA A 78 2.21 -8.02 -0.14
CA ALA A 78 1.68 -7.23 0.97
C ALA A 78 0.59 -6.24 0.51
N ALA A 79 0.73 -5.64 -0.67
CA ALA A 79 -0.30 -4.79 -1.27
C ALA A 79 -1.60 -5.57 -1.53
N ASP A 80 -1.49 -6.80 -2.03
CA ASP A 80 -2.63 -7.69 -2.33
C ASP A 80 -3.38 -8.18 -1.10
N SER A 81 -2.64 -8.47 -0.03
CA SER A 81 -3.16 -9.10 1.19
C SER A 81 -4.16 -8.22 1.95
N THR A 82 -4.27 -6.95 1.57
CA THR A 82 -5.17 -5.94 2.15
C THR A 82 -6.46 -5.73 1.36
N ASN A 83 -6.71 -6.55 0.33
CA ASN A 83 -7.96 -6.56 -0.45
C ASN A 83 -9.09 -7.37 0.21
N VAL A 84 -8.83 -7.97 1.37
CA VAL A 84 -9.86 -8.48 2.26
C VAL A 84 -10.46 -7.29 2.98
N GLU A 85 -11.78 -7.15 2.93
CA GLU A 85 -12.57 -6.06 3.49
C GLU A 85 -11.92 -5.48 4.76
N PRO A 86 -11.85 -4.13 4.91
CA PRO A 86 -11.38 -3.53 6.14
C PRO A 86 -12.25 -4.08 7.27
N ARG A 87 -11.71 -5.06 7.97
CA ARG A 87 -12.27 -5.59 9.18
C ARG A 87 -12.34 -4.38 10.11
N TYR A 88 -13.57 -3.95 10.41
CA TYR A 88 -13.89 -2.68 11.09
C TYR A 88 -13.13 -2.49 12.42
N ASP A 89 -12.51 -3.56 12.91
CA ASP A 89 -11.78 -3.72 14.15
C ASP A 89 -10.27 -3.42 14.10
N ASN A 90 -9.63 -3.17 12.94
CA ASN A 90 -8.18 -2.90 12.91
C ASN A 90 -7.74 -1.63 12.16
N HIS A 91 -7.36 -0.60 12.93
CA HIS A 91 -6.83 0.69 12.44
C HIS A 91 -5.56 0.55 11.58
N TYR A 92 -4.78 -0.52 11.76
CA TYR A 92 -3.49 -0.70 11.09
C TYR A 92 -3.61 -1.27 9.67
N THR A 93 -4.64 -2.05 9.35
CA THR A 93 -4.77 -2.72 8.02
C THR A 93 -4.78 -1.70 6.88
N GLY A 94 -5.59 -0.64 6.98
CA GLY A 94 -5.62 0.43 5.99
C GLY A 94 -4.34 1.29 5.96
N GLN A 95 -3.60 1.36 7.07
CA GLN A 95 -2.31 2.07 7.12
C GLN A 95 -1.21 1.27 6.44
N VAL A 96 -1.17 -0.05 6.63
CA VAL A 96 -0.23 -0.95 5.96
C VAL A 96 -0.37 -0.83 4.45
N ARG A 97 -1.61 -0.89 3.91
CA ARG A 97 -1.87 -0.70 2.48
C ARG A 97 -1.31 0.63 1.96
N ARG A 98 -1.70 1.75 2.59
CA ARG A 98 -1.25 3.09 2.20
C ARG A 98 0.27 3.27 2.30
N MET A 99 0.90 2.69 3.32
CA MET A 99 2.35 2.75 3.46
C MET A 99 3.04 1.88 2.42
N CYS A 100 2.50 0.70 2.10
CA CYS A 100 2.99 -0.16 1.03
C CYS A 100 2.91 0.56 -0.32
N ASP A 101 1.79 1.22 -0.62
CA ASP A 101 1.67 2.05 -1.82
C ASP A 101 2.72 3.16 -1.86
N SER A 102 2.96 3.83 -0.73
CA SER A 102 4.00 4.88 -0.62
C SER A 102 5.41 4.32 -0.87
N VAL A 103 5.69 3.10 -0.44
CA VAL A 103 6.96 2.41 -0.72
C VAL A 103 7.07 2.08 -2.21
N LEU A 104 6.02 1.51 -2.81
CA LEU A 104 5.99 1.18 -4.24
C LEU A 104 6.13 2.42 -5.12
N ASP A 105 5.57 3.56 -4.72
CA ASP A 105 5.71 4.83 -5.44
C ASP A 105 7.16 5.31 -5.46
N VAL A 106 7.87 5.21 -4.33
CA VAL A 106 9.32 5.53 -4.29
C VAL A 106 10.10 4.62 -5.23
N ILE A 107 9.80 3.32 -5.27
CA ILE A 107 10.46 2.38 -6.20
C ILE A 107 10.15 2.75 -7.66
N LEU A 108 8.89 3.07 -7.95
CA LEU A 108 8.46 3.49 -9.30
C LEU A 108 9.19 4.77 -9.75
N ASP A 109 9.29 5.76 -8.87
CA ASP A 109 9.99 7.02 -9.16
C ASP A 109 11.48 6.79 -9.45
N HIS A 110 12.12 5.86 -8.74
CA HIS A 110 13.51 5.48 -8.98
C HIS A 110 13.73 4.65 -10.25
N ASP A 111 12.75 3.83 -10.62
CA ASP A 111 12.81 2.97 -11.82
C ASP A 111 12.45 3.72 -13.11
N ILE A 112 12.03 5.00 -13.02
CA ILE A 112 11.84 5.87 -14.17
C ILE A 112 13.19 6.46 -14.59
N HIS A 113 13.60 6.15 -15.82
CA HIS A 113 14.82 6.68 -16.43
C HIS A 113 14.51 7.26 -17.82
N GLU A 114 14.85 8.52 -18.05
CA GLU A 114 14.60 9.23 -19.33
C GLU A 114 13.14 9.20 -19.83
N GLY A 115 12.18 9.07 -18.91
CA GLY A 115 10.75 8.98 -19.23
C GLY A 115 10.27 7.57 -19.58
N GLU A 116 11.19 6.59 -19.63
CA GLU A 116 10.86 5.18 -19.73
C GLU A 116 10.75 4.54 -18.34
N VAL A 117 9.88 3.54 -18.24
CA VAL A 117 9.63 2.80 -17.00
C VAL A 117 10.39 1.48 -17.08
N GLY A 118 11.31 1.27 -16.15
CA GLY A 118 12.05 0.03 -16.01
C GLY A 118 11.19 -1.19 -15.66
N GLU A 119 11.86 -2.25 -15.26
CA GLU A 119 11.18 -3.52 -15.00
C GLU A 119 10.32 -3.47 -13.74
N PHE A 120 10.80 -2.84 -12.66
CA PHE A 120 10.06 -2.76 -11.41
C PHE A 120 8.77 -1.98 -11.59
N GLY A 121 8.82 -0.85 -12.27
CA GLY A 121 7.65 -0.02 -12.53
C GLY A 121 6.63 -0.72 -13.43
N ARG A 122 7.06 -1.53 -14.41
CA ARG A 122 6.14 -2.38 -15.19
C ARG A 122 5.44 -3.42 -14.30
N GLN A 123 6.18 -4.07 -13.39
CA GLN A 123 5.61 -5.03 -12.45
C GLN A 123 4.61 -4.38 -11.48
N ILE A 124 4.96 -3.22 -10.92
CA ILE A 124 4.11 -2.44 -10.01
C ILE A 124 2.82 -2.01 -10.70
N ARG A 125 2.91 -1.43 -11.91
CA ARG A 125 1.73 -0.98 -12.68
C ARG A 125 0.81 -2.13 -13.05
N ARG A 126 1.39 -3.25 -13.52
CA ARG A 126 0.64 -4.48 -13.81
C ARG A 126 -0.12 -4.95 -12.57
N ARG A 127 0.56 -5.01 -11.42
CA ARG A 127 -0.05 -5.48 -10.19
C ARG A 127 -1.17 -4.57 -9.70
N ARG A 128 -0.99 -3.25 -9.72
CA ARG A 128 -2.04 -2.28 -9.39
C ARG A 128 -3.26 -2.43 -10.29
N PHE A 129 -3.05 -2.68 -11.57
CA PHE A 129 -4.13 -2.95 -12.52
C PHE A 129 -4.88 -4.24 -12.19
N GLU A 130 -4.17 -5.32 -11.87
CA GLU A 130 -4.77 -6.60 -11.42
C GLU A 130 -5.62 -6.40 -10.15
N ILE A 131 -5.09 -5.70 -9.14
CA ILE A 131 -5.81 -5.40 -7.89
C ILE A 131 -7.09 -4.60 -8.18
N HIS A 132 -6.97 -3.49 -8.92
CA HIS A 132 -8.11 -2.64 -9.24
C HIS A 132 -9.21 -3.40 -9.98
N ASN A 133 -8.83 -4.25 -10.94
CA ASN A 133 -9.80 -5.07 -11.65
C ASN A 133 -10.46 -6.10 -10.74
N ALA A 134 -9.71 -6.74 -9.85
CA ALA A 134 -10.27 -7.68 -8.88
C ALA A 134 -11.28 -7.01 -7.93
N GLU A 135 -10.96 -5.81 -7.44
CA GLU A 135 -11.86 -4.98 -6.62
C GLU A 135 -13.13 -4.62 -7.39
N TYR A 136 -13.01 -4.19 -8.64
CA TYR A 136 -14.14 -3.88 -9.51
C TYR A 136 -15.04 -5.10 -9.72
N TRP A 137 -14.48 -6.27 -9.99
CA TRP A 137 -15.25 -7.52 -10.13
C TRP A 137 -15.99 -7.89 -8.85
N ASN A 138 -15.38 -7.71 -7.69
CA ASN A 138 -16.04 -7.99 -6.40
C ASN A 138 -17.21 -7.02 -6.17
N LEU A 139 -17.03 -5.73 -6.43
CA LEU A 139 -18.09 -4.73 -6.34
C LEU A 139 -19.28 -5.05 -7.24
N MET A 140 -19.02 -5.46 -8.50
CA MET A 140 -20.08 -5.86 -9.43
C MET A 140 -20.82 -7.11 -8.95
N ARG A 141 -20.13 -8.12 -8.40
CA ARG A 141 -20.77 -9.30 -7.82
C ARG A 141 -21.67 -8.96 -6.63
N HIS A 142 -21.24 -8.04 -5.77
CA HIS A 142 -22.07 -7.57 -4.65
C HIS A 142 -23.31 -6.81 -5.14
N ARG A 143 -23.18 -6.03 -6.22
CA ARG A 143 -24.30 -5.34 -6.86
C ARG A 143 -25.31 -6.32 -7.45
N ASP A 144 -24.85 -7.35 -8.15
CA ASP A 144 -25.71 -8.39 -8.72
C ASP A 144 -26.40 -9.24 -7.65
N ALA A 145 -25.72 -9.46 -6.51
CA ALA A 145 -26.26 -10.19 -5.36
C ALA A 145 -27.24 -9.37 -4.50
N ASN A 146 -27.18 -8.04 -4.55
CA ASN A 146 -28.07 -7.15 -3.79
C ASN A 146 -28.51 -5.91 -4.61
N PRO A 147 -29.44 -6.07 -5.57
CA PRO A 147 -29.82 -5.02 -6.51
C PRO A 147 -30.46 -3.77 -5.88
N THR A 148 -30.95 -3.87 -4.64
CA THR A 148 -31.72 -2.83 -3.94
C THR A 148 -30.93 -2.06 -2.87
N ALA A 149 -29.64 -2.33 -2.69
CA ALA A 149 -28.84 -1.75 -1.59
C ALA A 149 -28.45 -0.27 -1.77
N PHE A 150 -28.79 0.35 -2.91
CA PHE A 150 -28.50 1.76 -3.23
C PHE A 150 -29.74 2.49 -3.74
N HIS A 151 -30.89 2.25 -3.12
CA HIS A 151 -32.08 3.07 -3.30
C HIS A 151 -32.20 4.03 -2.10
N ASP A 152 -31.22 4.92 -1.95
CA ASP A 152 -31.35 6.07 -1.06
C ASP A 152 -31.99 7.21 -1.85
N ASP A 153 -33.27 7.41 -1.55
CA ASP A 153 -34.05 8.66 -1.57
C ASP A 153 -33.54 9.79 -2.47
N ASP A 154 -34.20 9.99 -3.60
CA ASP A 154 -34.22 11.28 -4.30
C ASP A 154 -35.39 12.09 -3.71
N PRO A 155 -35.16 13.09 -2.83
CA PRO A 155 -36.24 13.86 -2.23
C PRO A 155 -36.52 15.07 -3.13
N ASP A 156 -36.95 14.86 -4.37
CA ASP A 156 -37.28 15.98 -5.26
C ASP A 156 -38.49 15.78 -6.17
N ASP A 157 -39.51 15.08 -5.66
CA ASP A 157 -40.90 15.26 -6.14
C ASP A 157 -41.64 16.26 -5.22
N ARG A 158 -41.05 17.43 -5.02
CA ARG A 158 -41.82 18.66 -4.78
C ARG A 158 -42.02 19.30 -6.13
N ASP A 159 -43.23 19.16 -6.65
CA ASP A 159 -43.92 20.07 -7.58
C ASP A 159 -44.60 19.28 -8.69
N HIS A 160 -45.80 18.73 -8.44
CA HIS A 160 -46.86 18.65 -9.45
C HIS A 160 -48.20 18.24 -8.81
N GLU A 161 -48.91 19.20 -8.22
CA GLU A 161 -50.37 19.09 -8.15
C GLU A 161 -51.04 20.43 -8.49
N TYR A 162 -51.07 20.72 -9.80
CA TYR A 162 -52.07 21.62 -10.37
C TYR A 162 -53.45 20.93 -10.29
N SER A 163 -54.22 21.23 -9.26
CA SER A 163 -55.67 21.04 -9.29
C SER A 163 -56.33 22.35 -9.73
N HIS A 164 -56.56 22.48 -11.03
CA HIS A 164 -57.46 23.47 -11.59
C HIS A 164 -58.93 23.02 -11.42
N SER A 165 -59.70 23.89 -10.77
CA SER A 165 -61.12 24.18 -10.95
C SER A 165 -62.17 23.12 -10.61
N ARG A 166 -63.10 23.53 -9.73
CA ARG A 166 -64.53 23.57 -10.09
C ARG A 166 -65.35 24.52 -9.20
N LYS A 167 -65.95 25.50 -9.90
CA LYS A 167 -67.24 26.19 -9.70
C LYS A 167 -67.53 26.86 -8.36
#